data_AF-A0A967BMQ5-F1
#
_entry.id   AF-A0A967BMQ5-F1
#
_cell.length_a   1.000
_cell.length_b   1.000
_cell.length_c   1.000
_cell.angle_alpha   90.00
_cell.angle_beta   90.00
_cell.angle_gamma   90.00
#
_symmetry.space_group_name_H-M   'P 1'
#
loop_
_entity.id
_entity.type
_entity.pdbx_description
1 polymer ?
#
loop_
_entity_poly.entity_id
_entity_poly.type
_entity_poly.pdbx_seq_one_letter_code
_entity_poly.pdbx_strand_id
1 'polypeptide(L)'
;VILADQFLRAYMYDVSKQLSIFVALIITNCIVMGRTEGYAMQNTPFKSFLDGLGNALGYGVALISVAFFRELLGSGSFYGIAVIPPWLYEAGYSNALLIALAPGAFFIMGLLIWLMNTILLSKGKPIESEHSGHAH
;
A
#
# COMPACT_ATOMS: atom_id res chain seq x y z
N VAL A 1 17.64 7.65 -4.57
CA VAL A 1 17.61 6.15 -4.62
C VAL A 1 18.84 5.53 -5.26
N ILE A 2 19.41 6.08 -6.33
CA ILE A 2 20.61 5.53 -7.01
C ILE A 2 21.82 5.43 -6.06
N LEU A 3 22.07 6.46 -5.25
CA LEU A 3 23.14 6.43 -4.22
C LEU A 3 22.93 5.33 -3.16
N ALA A 4 21.67 5.04 -2.81
CA ALA A 4 21.35 3.97 -1.85
C ALA A 4 21.56 2.57 -2.46
N ASP A 5 21.23 2.38 -3.73
CA ASP A 5 21.55 1.13 -4.45
C ASP A 5 23.07 0.91 -4.54
N GLN A 6 23.84 1.97 -4.83
CA GLN A 6 25.30 1.89 -4.88
C GLN A 6 25.91 1.56 -3.50
N PHE A 7 25.35 2.09 -2.42
CA PHE A 7 25.75 1.75 -1.06
C PHE A 7 25.46 0.27 -0.74
N LEU A 8 24.29 -0.24 -1.11
CA LEU A 8 23.95 -1.65 -0.91
C LEU A 8 24.83 -2.59 -1.74
N ARG A 9 25.19 -2.23 -2.98
CA ARG A 9 26.14 -3.01 -3.80
C ARG A 9 27.50 -3.15 -3.14
N ALA A 10 27.94 -2.14 -2.39
CA ALA A 10 29.25 -2.13 -1.74
C ALA A 10 29.31 -3.03 -0.48
N TYR A 11 28.21 -3.19 0.25
CA TYR A 11 28.18 -3.94 1.52
C TYR A 11 27.40 -5.26 1.45
N MET A 12 26.40 -5.39 0.57
CA MET A 12 25.44 -6.49 0.50
C MET A 12 24.98 -6.77 -0.96
N TYR A 13 25.87 -7.36 -1.76
CA TYR A 13 25.63 -7.56 -3.21
C TYR A 13 24.39 -8.41 -3.55
N ASP A 14 24.14 -9.50 -2.82
CA ASP A 14 22.98 -10.37 -3.07
C ASP A 14 21.64 -9.68 -2.78
N VAL A 15 21.61 -8.83 -1.74
CA VAL A 15 20.42 -8.04 -1.39
C VAL A 15 20.18 -6.93 -2.41
N SER A 16 21.24 -6.27 -2.87
CA SER A 16 21.16 -5.25 -3.92
C SER A 16 20.50 -5.80 -5.20
N LYS A 17 20.82 -7.03 -5.60
CA LYS A 17 20.26 -7.62 -6.82
C LYS A 17 18.74 -7.77 -6.76
N GLN A 18 18.21 -8.16 -5.60
CA GLN A 18 16.76 -8.25 -5.37
C GLN A 18 16.12 -6.87 -5.26
N LEU A 19 16.81 -5.90 -4.63
CA LEU A 19 16.30 -4.54 -4.46
C LEU A 19 16.26 -3.73 -5.75
N SER A 20 17.07 -4.08 -6.75
CA SER A 20 17.20 -3.33 -8.01
C SER A 20 15.87 -3.14 -8.75
N ILE A 21 14.94 -4.11 -8.69
CA ILE A 21 13.61 -3.97 -9.32
C ILE A 21 12.74 -2.95 -8.56
N PHE A 22 12.85 -2.95 -7.23
CA PHE A 22 12.14 -2.00 -6.38
C PHE A 22 12.67 -0.59 -6.58
N VAL A 23 13.98 -0.40 -6.85
CA VAL A 23 14.54 0.91 -7.17
C VAL A 23 13.85 1.53 -8.40
N ALA A 24 13.65 0.75 -9.47
CA ALA A 24 12.93 1.24 -10.65
C ALA A 24 11.47 1.62 -10.33
N LEU A 25 10.77 0.78 -9.57
CA LEU A 25 9.37 1.02 -9.14
C LEU A 25 9.22 2.22 -8.20
N ILE A 26 10.25 2.54 -7.41
CA ILE A 26 10.27 3.70 -6.51
C ILE A 26 10.48 4.99 -7.32
N ILE A 27 11.36 4.98 -8.33
CA ILE A 27 11.65 6.17 -9.17
C ILE A 27 10.41 6.60 -9.94
N THR A 28 9.68 5.65 -10.51
CA THR A 28 8.46 5.92 -11.28
C THR A 28 7.20 5.97 -10.41
N ASN A 29 7.34 5.94 -9.08
CA ASN A 29 6.19 5.99 -8.20
C ASN A 29 5.55 7.38 -8.17
N CYS A 30 4.27 7.45 -8.51
CA CYS A 30 3.50 8.69 -8.56
C CYS A 30 3.35 9.37 -7.18
N ILE A 31 3.43 8.63 -6.06
CA ILE A 31 3.33 9.23 -4.72
C ILE A 31 4.52 10.15 -4.41
N VAL A 32 5.71 9.79 -4.89
CA VAL A 32 6.93 10.55 -4.63
C VAL A 32 6.88 11.84 -5.41
N MET A 33 6.62 11.76 -6.73
CA MET A 33 6.47 12.95 -7.58
C MET A 33 5.32 13.85 -7.09
N GLY A 34 4.15 13.27 -6.82
CA GLY A 34 2.95 13.99 -6.41
C GLY A 34 3.06 14.75 -5.08
N ARG A 35 3.74 14.17 -4.08
CA ARG A 35 3.99 14.89 -2.81
C ARG A 35 5.13 15.89 -2.92
N THR A 36 6.11 15.64 -3.78
CA THR A 36 7.16 16.63 -4.03
C THR A 36 6.61 17.90 -4.67
N GLU A 37 5.77 17.77 -5.72
CA GLU A 37 5.18 18.91 -6.42
C GLU A 37 4.13 19.65 -5.56
N GLY A 38 3.29 18.91 -4.82
CA GLY A 38 2.17 19.51 -4.09
C GLY A 38 2.51 20.06 -2.71
N TYR A 39 3.53 19.54 -2.02
CA TYR A 39 3.79 19.92 -0.63
C TYR A 39 5.27 20.23 -0.32
N ALA A 40 6.22 19.50 -0.92
CA ALA A 40 7.63 19.68 -0.61
C ALA A 40 8.20 21.01 -1.16
N MET A 41 7.73 21.47 -2.33
CA MET A 41 8.23 22.70 -2.95
C MET A 41 7.83 23.99 -2.22
N GLN A 42 6.80 23.94 -1.37
CA GLN A 42 6.22 25.13 -0.72
C GLN A 42 6.48 25.20 0.79
N ASN A 43 7.07 24.15 1.38
CA ASN A 43 7.23 24.01 2.82
C ASN A 43 8.71 23.82 3.22
N THR A 44 8.99 24.10 4.48
CA THR A 44 10.32 23.84 5.07
C THR A 44 10.65 22.35 5.05
N PRO A 45 11.92 21.96 4.83
CA PRO A 45 12.34 20.56 4.62
C PRO A 45 11.94 19.63 5.78
N PHE A 46 11.94 20.12 7.02
CA PHE A 46 11.52 19.33 8.18
C PHE A 46 10.03 18.96 8.14
N LYS A 47 9.15 19.92 7.76
CA LYS A 47 7.70 19.66 7.62
C LYS A 47 7.42 18.71 6.45
N SER A 48 8.13 18.85 5.34
CA SER A 48 8.01 17.98 4.16
C SER A 48 8.50 16.56 4.45
N PHE A 49 9.49 16.39 5.32
CA PHE A 49 9.93 15.08 5.78
C PHE A 49 8.85 14.36 6.60
N LEU A 50 8.20 15.06 7.53
CA LEU A 50 7.08 14.49 8.31
C LEU A 50 5.90 14.13 7.41
N ASP A 51 5.60 14.94 6.39
CA ASP A 51 4.57 14.62 5.39
C ASP A 51 4.90 13.36 4.58
N GLY A 52 6.14 13.26 4.05
CA GLY A 52 6.59 12.07 3.34
C GLY A 52 6.49 10.80 4.19
N LEU A 53 6.85 10.89 5.47
CA LEU A 53 6.75 9.77 6.41
C LEU A 53 5.28 9.39 6.70
N GLY A 54 4.40 10.38 6.91
CA GLY A 54 2.97 10.15 7.12
C GLY A 54 2.30 9.47 5.93
N ASN A 55 2.60 9.92 4.71
CA ASN A 55 2.08 9.32 3.48
C ASN A 55 2.61 7.89 3.26
N ALA A 56 3.90 7.65 3.54
CA ALA A 56 4.48 6.31 3.47
C ALA A 56 3.87 5.34 4.49
N LEU A 57 3.66 5.79 5.73
CA LEU A 57 3.03 4.99 6.78
C LEU A 57 1.56 4.71 6.46
N GLY A 58 0.79 5.70 5.99
CA GLY A 58 -0.60 5.52 5.57
C GLY A 58 -0.73 4.50 4.43
N TYR A 59 0.14 4.60 3.42
CA TYR A 59 0.21 3.63 2.34
C TYR A 59 0.59 2.23 2.84
N GLY A 60 1.56 2.14 3.76
CA GLY A 60 1.95 0.87 4.39
C GLY A 60 0.80 0.20 5.15
N VAL A 61 0.05 0.96 5.95
CA VAL A 61 -1.12 0.44 6.69
C VAL A 61 -2.22 -0.04 5.74
N ALA A 62 -2.46 0.68 4.64
CA ALA A 62 -3.41 0.25 3.62
C ALA A 62 -2.98 -1.09 3.00
N LEU A 63 -1.71 -1.24 2.62
CA LEU A 63 -1.19 -2.48 2.04
C LEU A 63 -1.24 -3.67 3.01
N ILE A 64 -0.91 -3.45 4.29
CA ILE A 64 -0.99 -4.50 5.33
C ILE A 64 -2.43 -4.96 5.49
N SER A 65 -3.38 -4.03 5.53
CA SER A 65 -4.81 -4.34 5.64
C SER A 65 -5.29 -5.16 4.45
N VAL A 66 -4.91 -4.80 3.23
CA VAL A 66 -5.25 -5.58 2.02
C VAL A 66 -4.61 -6.95 2.02
N ALA A 67 -3.34 -7.05 2.41
CA ALA A 67 -2.61 -8.32 2.48
C ALA A 67 -3.29 -9.28 3.46
N PHE A 68 -3.74 -8.78 4.62
CA PHE A 68 -4.51 -9.55 5.60
C PHE A 68 -5.75 -10.19 4.98
N PHE A 69 -6.59 -9.41 4.29
CA PHE A 69 -7.80 -9.94 3.65
C PHE A 69 -7.49 -10.84 2.45
N ARG A 70 -6.41 -10.57 1.70
CA ARG A 70 -5.98 -11.42 0.58
C ARG A 70 -5.50 -12.79 1.02
N GLU A 71 -4.77 -12.88 2.13
CA GLU A 71 -4.32 -14.15 2.68
C GLU A 71 -5.53 -14.97 3.18
N LEU A 72 -6.41 -14.31 3.93
CA LEU A 72 -7.61 -14.94 4.50
C LEU A 72 -8.59 -15.45 3.42
N LEU A 73 -8.85 -14.66 2.38
CA LEU A 73 -9.82 -14.99 1.32
C LEU A 73 -9.21 -15.74 0.13
N GLY A 74 -7.91 -15.64 -0.09
CA GLY A 74 -7.22 -16.22 -1.25
C GLY A 74 -6.75 -17.65 -1.03
N SER A 75 -6.07 -17.92 0.08
CA SER A 75 -5.49 -19.25 0.40
C SER A 75 -6.14 -19.93 1.59
N GLY A 76 -7.04 -19.24 2.32
CA GLY A 76 -7.68 -19.77 3.51
C GLY A 76 -6.73 -20.01 4.68
N SER A 77 -5.55 -19.40 4.63
CA SER A 77 -4.48 -19.53 5.61
C SER A 77 -4.11 -18.15 6.11
N PHE A 78 -3.83 -18.04 7.40
CA PHE A 78 -3.28 -16.83 7.99
C PHE A 78 -1.93 -17.19 8.61
N TYR A 79 -0.85 -16.55 8.14
CA TYR A 79 0.50 -16.80 8.65
C TYR A 79 0.97 -18.26 8.51
N GLY A 80 0.43 -19.00 7.53
CA GLY A 80 0.74 -20.41 7.31
C GLY A 80 -0.09 -21.39 8.14
N ILE A 81 -1.03 -20.92 8.96
CA ILE A 81 -2.00 -21.75 9.66
C ILE A 81 -3.30 -21.78 8.84
N ALA A 82 -3.70 -22.95 8.37
CA ALA A 82 -4.96 -23.14 7.64
C ALA A 82 -6.14 -22.83 8.58
N VAL A 83 -6.82 -21.71 8.34
CA VAL A 83 -8.00 -21.27 9.10
C VAL A 83 -9.26 -21.92 8.52
N ILE A 84 -9.22 -22.34 7.25
CA ILE A 84 -10.34 -23.06 6.61
C ILE A 84 -10.32 -24.54 7.01
N PRO A 85 -11.35 -25.02 7.72
CA PRO A 85 -11.44 -26.42 8.11
C PRO A 85 -11.74 -27.34 6.90
N PRO A 86 -11.25 -28.60 6.91
CA PRO A 86 -11.25 -29.49 5.74
C PRO A 86 -12.63 -29.78 5.12
N TRP A 87 -13.71 -29.66 5.89
CA TRP A 87 -15.09 -29.86 5.40
C TRP A 87 -15.54 -28.83 4.36
N LEU A 88 -14.93 -27.63 4.33
CA LEU A 88 -15.28 -26.60 3.35
C LEU A 88 -14.65 -26.91 1.97
N TYR A 89 -13.46 -27.51 1.96
CA TYR A 89 -12.82 -27.99 0.74
C TYR A 89 -13.58 -29.18 0.11
N GLU A 90 -14.13 -30.08 0.94
CA GLU A 90 -15.01 -31.16 0.48
C GLU A 90 -16.38 -30.65 -0.02
N ALA A 91 -16.84 -29.49 0.45
CA ALA A 91 -18.06 -28.82 0.00
C ALA A 91 -17.91 -28.05 -1.33
N GLY A 92 -16.75 -28.15 -2.01
CA GLY A 92 -16.50 -27.52 -3.31
C GLY A 92 -15.81 -26.16 -3.24
N TYR A 93 -15.30 -25.75 -2.07
CA TYR A 93 -14.48 -24.55 -1.95
C TYR A 93 -13.12 -24.78 -2.60
N SER A 94 -12.91 -24.13 -3.76
CA SER A 94 -11.59 -24.00 -4.36
C SER A 94 -10.99 -22.66 -3.98
N ASN A 95 -9.69 -22.63 -3.68
CA ASN A 95 -8.97 -21.40 -3.38
C ASN A 95 -9.28 -20.34 -4.44
N ALA A 96 -9.73 -19.17 -3.99
CA ALA A 96 -10.09 -18.07 -4.86
C ALA A 96 -8.82 -17.42 -5.43
N LEU A 97 -8.17 -18.10 -6.39
CA LEU A 97 -6.96 -17.64 -7.05
C LEU A 97 -7.16 -16.24 -7.66
N LEU A 98 -8.37 -15.94 -8.13
CA LEU A 98 -8.75 -14.62 -8.65
C LEU A 98 -8.61 -13.49 -7.61
N ILE A 99 -8.85 -13.75 -6.32
CA ILE A 99 -8.67 -12.78 -5.23
C ILE A 99 -7.18 -12.61 -4.86
N ALA A 100 -6.37 -13.64 -5.12
CA ALA A 100 -4.94 -13.60 -4.92
C ALA A 100 -4.20 -12.84 -6.04
N LEU A 101 -4.81 -12.58 -7.20
CA LEU A 101 -4.21 -11.79 -8.28
C LEU A 101 -4.44 -10.27 -8.09
N ALA A 102 -3.77 -9.45 -8.91
CA ALA A 102 -3.91 -7.99 -8.94
C ALA A 102 -5.38 -7.47 -8.93
N PRO A 103 -6.32 -7.99 -9.74
CA PRO A 103 -7.73 -7.59 -9.69
C PRO A 103 -8.38 -7.75 -8.31
N GLY A 104 -8.05 -8.81 -7.56
CA GLY A 104 -8.57 -9.04 -6.21
C GLY A 104 -8.18 -7.96 -5.21
N ALA A 105 -6.96 -7.44 -5.31
CA ALA A 105 -6.47 -6.36 -4.46
C ALA A 105 -7.26 -5.06 -4.66
N PHE A 106 -7.67 -4.74 -5.90
CA PHE A 106 -8.46 -3.55 -6.21
C PHE A 106 -9.88 -3.62 -5.61
N PHE A 107 -10.52 -4.79 -5.66
CA PHE A 107 -11.84 -4.97 -5.04
C PHE A 107 -11.78 -4.80 -3.52
N ILE A 108 -10.80 -5.41 -2.87
CA ILE A 108 -10.61 -5.28 -1.41
C ILE A 108 -10.29 -3.82 -1.04
N MET A 109 -9.42 -3.14 -1.79
CA MET A 109 -9.15 -1.71 -1.57
C MET A 109 -10.40 -0.86 -1.72
N GLY A 110 -11.22 -1.09 -2.75
CA GLY A 110 -12.48 -0.37 -2.95
C GLY A 110 -13.45 -0.55 -1.79
N LEU A 111 -13.60 -1.78 -1.28
CA LEU A 111 -14.44 -2.07 -0.12
C LEU A 111 -13.89 -1.46 1.18
N LEU A 112 -12.56 -1.48 1.37
CA LEU A 112 -11.91 -0.85 2.53
C LEU A 112 -12.10 0.66 2.53
N ILE A 113 -11.92 1.32 1.38
CA ILE A 113 -12.15 2.76 1.24
C ILE A 113 -13.62 3.08 1.49
N TRP A 114 -14.55 2.29 0.93
CA TRP A 114 -15.97 2.46 1.18
C TRP A 114 -16.30 2.35 2.67
N LEU A 115 -15.83 1.30 3.35
CA LEU A 115 -16.06 1.09 4.78
C LEU A 115 -15.48 2.24 5.62
N MET A 116 -14.23 2.63 5.34
CA MET A 116 -13.56 3.71 6.05
C MET A 116 -14.30 5.04 5.86
N ASN A 117 -14.73 5.34 4.62
CA ASN A 117 -15.50 6.52 4.30
C ASN A 117 -16.87 6.49 4.97
N THR A 118 -17.60 5.38 4.95
CA THR A 118 -18.91 5.26 5.63
C THR A 118 -18.78 5.47 7.15
N ILE A 119 -17.77 4.89 7.79
CA ILE A 119 -17.53 5.05 9.23
C ILE A 119 -17.09 6.49 9.58
N LEU A 120 -16.22 7.10 8.77
CA LEU A 120 -15.72 8.46 8.99
C LEU A 120 -16.80 9.52 8.69
N LEU A 121 -17.58 9.37 7.61
CA LEU A 121 -18.70 10.25 7.28
C LEU A 121 -19.84 10.12 8.28
N SER A 122 -20.06 8.94 8.87
CA SER A 122 -21.00 8.75 9.97
C SER A 122 -20.62 9.57 11.21
N LYS A 123 -19.37 10.03 11.34
CA LYS A 123 -18.91 10.92 12.42
C LYS A 123 -18.94 12.42 12.06
N GLY A 124 -19.56 12.79 10.94
CA GLY A 124 -19.88 14.19 10.62
C GLY A 124 -18.69 15.07 10.22
N LYS A 125 -17.52 14.49 9.93
CA LYS A 125 -16.44 15.23 9.27
C LYS A 125 -16.42 14.85 7.80
N PRO A 126 -16.79 15.76 6.87
CA PRO A 126 -16.47 15.55 5.48
C PRO A 126 -14.95 15.39 5.38
N ILE A 127 -14.52 14.45 4.55
CA ILE A 127 -13.11 14.33 4.19
C ILE A 127 -12.80 15.61 3.43
N GLU A 128 -12.17 16.58 4.11
CA GLU A 128 -11.72 17.82 3.47
C GLU A 128 -10.79 17.40 2.34
N SER A 129 -11.29 17.48 1.11
CA SER A 129 -10.49 17.38 -0.08
C SER A 129 -9.53 18.57 -0.05
N GLU A 130 -8.30 18.34 0.41
CA GLU A 130 -7.20 19.29 0.26
C GLU A 130 -6.79 19.33 -1.22
N HIS A 131 -7.69 19.83 -2.05
CA HIS A 131 -7.42 20.28 -3.40
C HIS A 131 -8.30 21.50 -3.71
N SER A 132 -8.02 22.58 -3.01
CA SER A 132 -8.27 23.94 -3.50
C SER A 132 -7.05 24.77 -3.17
N GLY A 133 -6.22 25.05 -4.17
CA GLY A 133 -4.99 25.81 -3.95
C GLY A 133 -3.96 25.85 -5.07
N HIS A 134 -4.34 25.70 -6.34
CA HIS A 134 -3.52 26.19 -7.46
C HIS A 134 -4.41 26.83 -8.52
N ALA A 135 -5.03 27.95 -8.15
CA ALA A 135 -5.14 29.08 -9.05
C ALA A 135 -3.87 29.91 -8.83
N HIS A 136 -2.91 29.77 -9.74
CA HIS A 136 -1.85 30.70 -10.16
C HIS A 136 -0.77 29.90 -10.89
#